data_AF-A0A526YHM9-F1
#
_entry.id   AF-A0A526YHM9-F1
#
_cell.length_a   1.000
_cell.length_b   1.000
_cell.length_c   1.000
_cell.angle_alpha   90.00
_cell.angle_beta   90.00
_cell.angle_gamma   90.00
#
_symmetry.space_group_name_H-M   'P 1'
#
loop_
_entity.id
_entity.type
_entity.pdbx_description
1 polymer ?
#
loop_
_entity_poly.entity_id
_entity_poly.type
_entity_poly.pdbx_seq_one_letter_code
_entity_poly.pdbx_strand_id
1 'polypeptide(L)' 'MTEPKERLVQWLRDAHAMEEQAETILSGQIERLENYPEIRDRMNTHLEETRQQAKRLEQCLD' A
#
# COMPACT_ATOMS: atom_id res chain seq x y z
N MET A 1 -14.42 -26.73 -1.90
CA MET A 1 -14.77 -25.34 -1.52
C MET A 1 -13.71 -24.91 -0.53
N THR A 2 -12.91 -23.88 -0.84
CA THR A 2 -11.97 -23.29 0.12
C THR A 2 -12.75 -22.80 1.33
N GLU A 3 -12.25 -23.07 2.54
CA GLU A 3 -12.91 -22.59 3.74
C GLU A 3 -12.92 -21.05 3.76
N PRO A 4 -13.97 -20.40 4.32
CA PRO A 4 -14.04 -18.94 4.38
C PRO A 4 -12.78 -18.28 4.97
N LYS A 5 -12.12 -18.96 5.92
CA LYS A 5 -10.86 -18.52 6.54
C LYS A 5 -9.69 -18.53 5.56
N GLU A 6 -9.54 -19.58 4.76
CA GLU A 6 -8.46 -19.69 3.76
C GLU A 6 -8.59 -18.60 2.70
N ARG A 7 -9.83 -18.31 2.27
CA ARG A 7 -10.08 -17.24 1.31
C ARG A 7 -9.78 -15.85 1.89
N LEU A 8 -10.13 -15.62 3.16
CA LEU A 8 -9.79 -14.37 3.84
C LEU A 8 -8.28 -14.17 3.91
N VAL A 9 -7.52 -15.20 4.30
CA VAL A 9 -6.05 -15.15 4.35
C VAL A 9 -5.46 -14.87 2.97
N GLN A 10 -5.98 -15.49 1.91
CA GLN A 10 -5.53 -15.21 0.54
C GLN A 10 -5.74 -13.74 0.17
N TRP A 11 -6.93 -13.18 0.43
CA TRP A 11 -7.20 -11.78 0.14
C TRP A 11 -6.36 -10.80 0.95
N LEU A 12 -6.05 -11.12 2.21
CA LEU A 12 -5.14 -10.31 3.03
C LEU A 12 -3.72 -10.31 2.47
N ARG A 13 -3.22 -11.44 1.96
CA ARG A 13 -1.93 -11.52 1.26
C ARG A 13 -1.92 -10.74 -0.05
N ASP A 14 -2.98 -10.87 -0.84
CA ASP A 14 -3.12 -10.14 -2.09
C ASP A 14 -3.16 -8.61 -1.83
N ALA A 15 -3.86 -8.19 -0.78
CA ALA A 15 -3.90 -6.79 -0.36
C ALA A 15 -2.52 -6.31 0.14
N HIS A 16 -1.79 -7.11 0.92
CA HIS A 16 -0.44 -6.75 1.37
C HIS A 16 0.50 -6.52 0.18
N ALA A 17 0.52 -7.45 -0.77
CA ALA A 17 1.31 -7.32 -1.99
C ALA A 17 0.91 -6.09 -2.83
N MET A 18 -0.38 -5.75 -2.85
CA MET A 18 -0.88 -4.55 -3.52
C MET A 18 -0.34 -3.27 -2.86
N GLU A 19 -0.31 -3.19 -1.53
CA GLU A 19 0.24 -2.02 -0.83
C GLU A 19 1.76 -1.87 -1.03
N GLU A 20 2.53 -2.96 -1.01
CA GLU A 20 3.97 -2.92 -1.33
C GLU A 20 4.23 -2.42 -2.76
N GLN A 21 3.39 -2.85 -3.71
CA GLN A 21 3.44 -2.35 -5.08
C GLN A 21 3.06 -0.87 -5.16
N ALA A 22 2.01 -0.46 -4.45
CA ALA A 22 1.54 0.92 -4.40
C ALA A 22 2.63 1.85 -3.83
N GLU A 23 3.33 1.46 -2.77
CA GLU A 23 4.47 2.20 -2.22
C GLU A 23 5.54 2.45 -3.29
N THR A 24 5.90 1.42 -4.05
CA THR A 24 6.92 1.54 -5.11
C THR A 24 6.48 2.52 -6.20
N ILE A 25 5.22 2.43 -6.63
CA ILE A 25 4.65 3.32 -7.65
C ILE A 25 4.60 4.76 -7.15
N LEU A 26 4.10 4.99 -5.93
CA LEU A 26 3.97 6.32 -5.33
C LEU A 26 5.34 6.97 -5.17
N SER A 27 6.32 6.24 -4.65
CA SER A 27 7.70 6.74 -4.49
C SER A 27 8.28 7.22 -5.83
N GLY A 28 8.18 6.39 -6.88
CA GLY A 28 8.68 6.76 -8.22
C GLY A 28 7.87 7.88 -8.91
N GLN A 29 6.60 8.07 -8.55
CA GLN A 29 5.81 9.21 -9.03
C GLN A 29 6.19 10.51 -8.32
N ILE A 30 6.40 10.47 -7.00
CA ILE A 30 6.80 11.62 -6.18
C ILE A 30 8.15 12.18 -6.66
N GLU A 31 9.11 11.30 -6.95
CA GLU A 31 10.45 11.70 -7.44
C GLU A 31 10.39 12.55 -8.73
N ARG A 32 9.39 12.31 -9.59
CA ARG A 32 9.22 12.99 -10.88
C ARG A 32 8.40 14.28 -10.80
N LEU A 33 7.79 14.58 -9.65
CA LEU A 33 6.93 15.75 -9.48
C LEU A 33 7.72 16.99 -9.11
N GLU A 34 8.37 17.66 -10.07
CA GLU A 34 9.24 18.82 -9.80
C GLU A 34 8.49 20.13 -9.56
N ASN A 35 7.40 20.39 -10.29
CA ASN A 35 6.77 21.71 -10.39
C ASN A 35 5.42 21.83 -9.66
N TYR A 36 5.04 20.82 -8.88
CA TYR A 36 3.72 20.75 -8.23
C TYR A 36 3.88 20.42 -6.74
N PRO A 37 4.31 21.39 -5.91
CA PRO A 37 4.60 21.15 -4.49
C PRO A 37 3.39 20.64 -3.71
N GLU A 38 2.21 21.21 -3.94
CA GLU A 38 0.98 20.78 -3.25
C GLU A 38 0.60 19.32 -3.56
N ILE A 39 0.78 18.91 -4.83
CA ILE A 39 0.52 17.53 -5.25
C ILE A 39 1.57 16.61 -4.64
N ARG A 40 2.84 17.01 -4.66
CA ARG A 40 3.95 16.26 -4.07
C ARG A 40 3.70 16.01 -2.57
N ASP A 41 3.27 17.02 -1.82
CA ASP A 41 3.01 16.90 -0.38
C ASP A 41 1.85 15.94 -0.10
N ARG A 42 0.77 16.03 -0.89
CA ARG A 42 -0.36 15.10 -0.78
C ARG A 42 0.04 13.67 -1.14
N MET A 43 0.89 13.48 -2.14
CA MET A 43 1.40 12.16 -2.50
C MET A 43 2.37 11.59 -1.45
N ASN A 44 3.20 12.41 -0.83
CA ASN A 44 4.01 11.99 0.32
C ASN A 44 3.15 11.56 1.50
N THR A 45 2.07 12.29 1.77
CA THR A 45 1.09 11.90 2.79
C THR A 45 0.49 10.53 2.46
N HIS A 46 0.08 10.33 1.21
CA HIS A 46 -0.48 9.06 0.77
C HIS A 46 0.51 7.90 0.80
N LEU A 47 1.79 8.16 0.47
CA LEU A 47 2.87 7.17 0.59
C LEU A 47 3.02 6.68 2.04
N GLU A 48 2.95 7.59 3.01
CA GLU A 48 3.00 7.23 4.43
C GLU A 48 1.75 6.44 4.86
N GLU A 49 0.57 6.82 4.38
CA GLU A 49 -0.66 6.05 4.61
C GLU A 49 -0.56 4.62 4.04
N THR A 50 -0.06 4.46 2.83
CA THR A 50 0.17 3.15 2.17
C THR A 50 1.13 2.28 2.98
N ARG A 51 2.24 2.84 3.48
CA ARG A 51 3.16 2.12 4.38
C ARG A 51 2.48 1.63 5.65
N GLN A 52 1.65 2.48 6.25
CA GLN A 52 0.90 2.10 7.45
C GLN A 52 -0.17 1.05 7.15
N GLN A 53 -0.79 1.09 5.96
CA GLN A 53 -1.75 0.09 5.50
C GLN A 53 -1.07 -1.27 5.28
N ALA A 54 0.08 -1.31 4.61
CA ALA A 54 0.89 -2.53 4.45
C ALA A 54 1.20 -3.17 5.81
N LYS A 55 1.72 -2.39 6.76
CA LYS A 55 2.01 -2.87 8.12
C LYS A 55 0.77 -3.40 8.85
N ARG A 56 -0.38 -2.76 8.67
CA ARG A 56 -1.64 -3.26 9.25
C ARG A 56 -2.10 -4.57 8.63
N LEU A 57 -1.88 -4.77 7.33
CA LEU A 57 -2.20 -6.01 6.64
C LEU A 57 -1.26 -7.15 7.08
N GLU A 58 0.02 -6.85 7.27
CA GLU A 58 1.00 -7.77 7.86
C GLU A 58 0.55 -8.23 9.26
N GLN A 59 0.16 -7.30 10.12
CA GLN A 59 -0.37 -7.60 11.47
C GLN A 59 -1.66 -8.43 11.47
N CYS A 60 -2.44 -8.41 10.39
CA CYS A 60 -3.64 -9.25 10.25
C CYS A 60 -3.31 -10.69 9.80
N LEU A 61 -2.11 -10.91 9.28
CA LEU A 61 -1.63 -12.21 8.79
C LEU A 61 -0.80 -12.97 9.85
N ASP A 62 -0.24 -12.26 10.83
CA ASP A 62 0.41 -12.79 12.04
C ASP A 62 -0.61 -13.40 13.03
#